data_AF-Q86F95-F1
#
_entry.id   AF-Q86F95-F1
#
_cell.length_a   1.000
_cell.length_b   1.000
_cell.length_c   1.000
_cell.angle_alpha   90.00
_cell.angle_beta   90.00
_cell.angle_gamma   90.00
#
_symmetry.space_group_name_H-M   'P 1'
#
loop_
_entity.id
_entity.type
_entity.pdbx_description
1 polymer ?
#
loop_
_entity_poly.entity_id
_entity_poly.type
_entity_poly.pdbx_seq_one_letter_code
_entity_poly.pdbx_strand_id
1 'polypeptide(L)'
;MWRTIHVWWSCVFGPSLYSVPTITTYQSTDYNPNSLELVSNSAIKVFHLMVGVIKWTALFWSPWAFRNLKFRDNFSEFSRFVAVTFTIYFCALLLRGTGRFFNHTYQEFMALFLESKKKTNEDTVSKLTLYTFSSPWPVHFDVRNLPVYWLKPKKTSP
;
A
#
# COMPACT_ATOMS: atom_id res chain seq x y z
N MET A 1 -19.61 14.77 -8.69
CA MET A 1 -18.51 14.09 -9.43
C MET A 1 -17.13 14.36 -8.84
N TRP A 2 -16.77 15.60 -8.50
CA TRP A 2 -15.43 15.92 -7.94
C TRP A 2 -15.10 15.19 -6.62
N ARG A 3 -16.08 15.08 -5.71
CA ARG A 3 -15.91 14.38 -4.42
C ARG A 3 -15.61 12.89 -4.58
N THR A 4 -16.26 12.20 -5.51
CA THR A 4 -16.06 10.75 -5.72
C THR A 4 -14.69 10.47 -6.33
N ILE A 5 -14.23 11.33 -7.24
CA ILE A 5 -12.88 11.23 -7.82
C ILE A 5 -11.81 11.42 -6.74
N HIS A 6 -11.99 12.39 -5.83
CA HIS A 6 -11.05 12.62 -4.74
C HIS A 6 -10.97 11.44 -3.76
N VAL A 7 -12.11 10.83 -3.41
CA VAL A 7 -12.13 9.63 -2.57
C VAL A 7 -11.47 8.46 -3.28
N TRP A 8 -11.79 8.23 -4.56
CA TRP A 8 -11.16 7.19 -5.37
C TRP A 8 -9.64 7.38 -5.46
N TRP A 9 -9.17 8.59 -5.70
CA TRP A 9 -7.73 8.91 -5.72
C TRP A 9 -7.07 8.63 -4.37
N SER A 10 -7.76 8.94 -3.27
CA SER A 10 -7.29 8.62 -1.92
C SER A 10 -7.21 7.11 -1.69
N CYS A 11 -8.08 6.31 -2.32
CA CYS A 11 -8.01 4.84 -2.28
C CYS A 11 -6.84 4.27 -3.10
N VAL A 12 -6.52 4.87 -4.25
CA VAL A 12 -5.39 4.48 -5.12
C VAL A 12 -4.06 4.61 -4.37
N PHE A 13 -3.83 5.75 -3.71
CA PHE A 13 -2.61 6.06 -2.96
C PHE A 13 -2.69 5.78 -1.45
N GLY A 14 -3.80 5.19 -1.01
CA GLY A 14 -4.02 4.87 0.39
C GLY A 14 -3.13 3.74 0.91
N PRO A 15 -2.92 3.65 2.24
CA PRO A 15 -2.14 2.57 2.84
C PRO A 15 -2.77 1.20 2.60
N SER A 16 -1.93 0.17 2.56
CA SER A 16 -2.41 -1.22 2.65
C SER A 16 -2.94 -1.52 4.05
N LEU A 17 -4.10 -2.17 4.08
CA LEU A 17 -4.75 -2.66 5.28
C LEU A 17 -4.38 -4.13 5.48
N TYR A 18 -3.99 -4.51 6.69
CA TYR A 18 -3.60 -5.87 7.05
C TYR A 18 -4.65 -6.54 7.92
N SER A 19 -5.20 -5.82 8.89
CA SER A 19 -6.23 -6.36 9.77
C SER A 19 -7.31 -5.33 10.11
N VAL A 20 -8.50 -5.84 10.40
CA VAL A 20 -9.72 -5.09 10.67
C VAL A 20 -10.31 -5.58 12.00
N PRO A 21 -10.79 -4.69 12.88
CA PRO A 21 -11.47 -5.10 14.10
C PRO A 21 -12.85 -5.70 13.81
N THR A 22 -13.14 -6.88 14.40
CA THR A 22 -14.50 -7.43 14.38
C THR A 22 -15.27 -6.97 15.62
N ILE A 23 -16.48 -6.44 15.40
CA ILE A 23 -17.36 -5.86 16.43
C ILE A 23 -17.73 -6.90 17.51
N THR A 24 -17.70 -8.18 17.18
CA THR A 24 -18.19 -9.27 18.02
C THR A 24 -17.19 -9.83 19.03
N THR A 25 -15.87 -9.65 18.86
CA THR A 25 -14.90 -10.44 19.67
C THR A 25 -13.67 -9.67 20.16
N TYR A 26 -13.55 -8.35 19.98
CA TYR A 26 -12.28 -7.62 20.24
C TYR A 26 -11.05 -8.25 19.57
N GLN A 27 -11.26 -9.14 18.59
CA GLN A 27 -10.22 -9.79 17.82
C GLN A 27 -10.11 -9.07 16.48
N SER A 28 -8.86 -8.89 16.04
CA SER A 28 -8.56 -8.42 14.71
C SER A 28 -8.59 -9.61 13.75
N THR A 29 -9.40 -9.51 12.71
CA THR A 29 -9.41 -10.47 11.59
C THR A 29 -8.56 -9.95 10.46
N ASP A 30 -7.93 -10.86 9.71
CA ASP A 30 -7.18 -10.49 8.52
C ASP A 30 -8.11 -9.81 7.50
N TYR A 31 -7.64 -8.71 6.93
CA TYR A 31 -8.39 -8.00 5.89
C TYR A 31 -8.58 -8.92 4.69
N ASN A 32 -9.82 -9.03 4.20
CA ASN A 32 -10.14 -9.82 3.02
C ASN A 32 -10.12 -8.92 1.76
N PRO A 33 -9.03 -8.93 0.96
CA PRO A 33 -8.97 -8.15 -0.26
C PRO A 33 -9.85 -8.78 -1.34
N ASN A 34 -10.49 -7.95 -2.16
CA ASN A 34 -11.16 -8.43 -3.36
C ASN A 34 -10.12 -9.00 -4.37
N SER A 35 -10.53 -9.93 -5.24
CA SER A 35 -9.68 -10.54 -6.27
C SER A 35 -8.93 -9.50 -7.11
N LEU A 36 -9.60 -8.38 -7.43
CA LEU A 36 -9.02 -7.29 -8.20
C LEU A 36 -7.89 -6.57 -7.43
N GLU A 37 -8.05 -6.38 -6.12
CA GLU A 37 -7.00 -5.83 -5.25
C GLU A 37 -5.85 -6.84 -5.10
N LEU A 38 -6.15 -8.14 -4.97
CA LEU A 38 -5.16 -9.21 -4.82
C LEU A 38 -4.22 -9.28 -6.04
N VAL A 39 -4.78 -9.37 -7.25
CA VAL A 39 -4.01 -9.44 -8.49
C VAL A 39 -3.14 -8.19 -8.67
N SER A 40 -3.74 -7.01 -8.44
CA SER A 40 -3.03 -5.74 -8.57
C SER A 40 -1.89 -5.60 -7.55
N ASN A 41 -2.11 -6.02 -6.29
CA ASN A 41 -1.07 -6.02 -5.26
C ASN A 41 0.06 -6.98 -5.59
N SER A 42 -0.23 -8.16 -6.14
CA SER A 42 0.79 -9.11 -6.60
C SER A 42 1.64 -8.51 -7.73
N ALA A 43 1.02 -7.88 -8.72
CA ALA A 43 1.74 -7.21 -9.81
C ALA A 43 2.68 -6.10 -9.29
N ILE A 44 2.20 -5.27 -8.36
CA ILE A 44 3.00 -4.20 -7.73
C ILE A 44 4.16 -4.78 -6.93
N LYS A 45 3.95 -5.85 -6.15
CA LYS A 45 5.01 -6.53 -5.39
C LYS A 45 6.10 -7.10 -6.30
N VAL A 46 5.72 -7.74 -7.40
CA VAL A 46 6.67 -8.25 -8.41
C VAL A 46 7.48 -7.11 -9.01
N PHE A 47 6.84 -5.97 -9.32
CA PHE A 47 7.54 -4.81 -9.85
C PHE A 47 8.56 -4.24 -8.85
N HIS A 48 8.20 -4.10 -7.57
CA HIS A 48 9.15 -3.69 -6.52
C HIS A 48 10.32 -4.67 -6.36
N LEU A 49 10.05 -5.98 -6.46
CA LEU A 49 11.10 -7.00 -6.44
C LEU A 49 12.02 -6.85 -7.66
N MET A 50 11.48 -6.68 -8.86
CA MET A 50 12.28 -6.46 -10.07
C MET A 50 13.18 -5.22 -9.94
N VAL A 51 12.62 -4.09 -9.52
CA VAL A 51 13.38 -2.86 -9.27
C VAL A 51 14.45 -3.09 -8.20
N GLY A 52 14.13 -3.81 -7.14
CA GLY A 52 15.07 -4.20 -6.10
C GLY A 52 16.23 -5.03 -6.64
N VAL A 53 15.94 -6.08 -7.41
CA VAL A 53 16.92 -6.95 -8.06
C VAL A 53 17.79 -6.14 -9.02
N ILE A 54 17.20 -5.30 -9.88
CA ILE A 54 17.95 -4.45 -10.81
C ILE A 54 18.88 -3.53 -10.03
N LYS A 55 18.40 -2.89 -8.96
CA LYS A 55 19.19 -1.97 -8.13
C LYS A 55 20.38 -2.68 -7.47
N TRP A 56 20.19 -3.88 -6.92
CA TRP A 56 21.24 -4.64 -6.26
C TRP A 56 22.21 -5.31 -7.24
N THR A 57 21.72 -5.73 -8.40
CA THR A 57 22.56 -6.35 -9.43
C THR A 57 23.28 -5.32 -10.30
N ALA A 58 22.86 -4.05 -10.29
CA ALA A 58 23.44 -2.95 -11.05
C ALA A 58 24.97 -2.90 -10.97
N LEU A 59 25.53 -3.10 -9.78
CA LEU A 59 26.97 -3.04 -9.57
C LEU A 59 27.73 -4.16 -10.33
N PHE A 60 27.12 -5.32 -10.51
CA PHE A 60 27.72 -6.46 -11.19
C PHE A 60 27.68 -6.34 -12.71
N TRP A 61 26.58 -5.83 -13.27
CA TRP A 61 26.43 -5.71 -14.73
C TRP A 61 26.82 -4.32 -15.27
N SER A 62 27.02 -3.32 -14.40
CA SER A 62 27.38 -1.96 -14.79
C SER A 62 28.65 -1.88 -15.65
N PRO A 63 29.78 -2.53 -15.32
CA PRO A 63 30.98 -2.47 -16.16
C PRO A 63 30.77 -3.03 -17.57
N TRP A 64 30.01 -4.13 -17.66
CA TRP A 64 29.64 -4.74 -18.94
C TRP A 64 28.68 -3.82 -19.74
N ALA A 65 27.70 -3.23 -19.06
CA ALA A 65 26.75 -2.30 -19.67
C ALA A 65 27.42 -1.02 -20.18
N PHE A 66 28.30 -0.40 -19.40
CA PHE A 66 29.03 0.80 -19.85
C PHE A 66 29.89 0.53 -21.08
N ARG A 67 30.44 -0.68 -21.21
CA ARG A 67 31.28 -1.06 -22.35
C ARG A 67 30.47 -1.40 -23.60
N ASN A 68 29.30 -2.03 -23.45
CA ASN A 68 28.58 -2.63 -24.57
C ASN A 68 27.28 -1.91 -24.95
N LEU A 69 26.66 -1.13 -24.04
CA LEU A 69 25.47 -0.36 -24.36
C LEU A 69 25.86 0.90 -25.12
N LYS A 70 25.66 0.88 -26.43
CA LYS A 70 25.56 2.10 -27.24
C LYS A 70 24.27 2.81 -26.87
N PHE A 71 24.30 3.58 -25.77
CA PHE A 71 23.13 4.26 -25.22
C PHE A 71 22.40 5.09 -26.27
N ARG A 72 23.13 5.75 -27.17
CA ARG A 72 22.53 6.63 -28.18
C ARG A 72 21.67 5.91 -29.21
N ASP A 73 22.09 4.72 -29.65
CA ASP A 73 21.39 3.96 -30.70
C ASP A 73 20.20 3.19 -30.12
N ASN A 74 20.31 2.75 -28.85
CA ASN A 74 19.28 1.94 -28.18
C ASN A 74 18.36 2.74 -27.25
N PHE A 75 18.55 4.07 -27.14
CA PHE A 75 17.77 4.91 -26.23
C PHE A 75 16.27 4.85 -26.53
N SER A 76 15.89 4.88 -27.81
CA SER A 76 14.50 4.82 -28.23
C SER A 76 13.82 3.54 -27.74
N GLU A 77 14.42 2.38 -27.99
CA GLU A 77 13.85 1.08 -27.60
C GLU A 77 13.82 0.92 -26.08
N PHE A 78 14.87 1.36 -25.38
CA PHE A 78 14.87 1.38 -23.91
C PHE A 78 13.77 2.28 -23.35
N SER A 79 13.60 3.48 -23.91
CA SER A 79 12.57 4.42 -23.47
C SER A 79 11.16 3.86 -23.67
N ARG A 80 10.91 3.15 -24.78
CA ARG A 80 9.64 2.46 -25.04
C ARG A 80 9.38 1.35 -24.03
N PHE A 81 10.39 0.54 -23.74
CA PHE A 81 10.28 -0.52 -22.73
C PHE A 81 9.95 0.05 -21.34
N VAL A 82 10.66 1.11 -20.93
CA VAL A 82 10.39 1.80 -19.66
C VAL A 82 8.98 2.40 -19.66
N ALA A 83 8.56 3.04 -20.75
CA ALA A 83 7.23 3.64 -20.87
C ALA A 83 6.12 2.57 -20.75
N VAL A 84 6.21 1.47 -21.50
CA VAL A 84 5.24 0.37 -21.44
C VAL A 84 5.17 -0.22 -20.04
N THR A 85 6.32 -0.46 -19.42
CA THR A 85 6.39 -0.99 -18.06
C THR A 85 5.74 -0.04 -17.05
N PHE A 86 6.01 1.27 -17.17
CA PHE A 86 5.39 2.28 -16.32
C PHE A 86 3.88 2.38 -16.55
N THR A 87 3.42 2.26 -17.80
CA THR A 87 1.99 2.21 -18.12
C THR A 87 1.31 1.00 -17.47
N ILE A 88 1.89 -0.20 -17.56
CA ILE A 88 1.36 -1.41 -16.92
C ILE A 88 1.30 -1.23 -15.40
N TYR A 89 2.37 -0.69 -14.80
CA TYR A 89 2.41 -0.39 -13.37
C TYR A 89 1.33 0.61 -12.95
N PHE A 90 1.16 1.69 -13.72
CA PHE A 90 0.13 2.68 -13.48
C PHE A 90 -1.27 2.08 -13.58
N CYS A 91 -1.54 1.27 -14.61
CA CYS A 91 -2.80 0.53 -14.73
C CYS A 91 -3.05 -0.39 -13.52
N ALA A 92 -2.02 -1.09 -13.02
CA ALA A 92 -2.14 -1.91 -11.81
C ALA A 92 -2.47 -1.07 -10.57
N LEU A 93 -1.93 0.15 -10.44
CA LEU A 93 -2.30 1.07 -9.35
C LEU A 93 -3.76 1.52 -9.45
N LEU A 94 -4.24 1.84 -10.65
CA LEU A 94 -5.63 2.22 -10.86
C LEU A 94 -6.58 1.08 -10.55
N LEU A 95 -6.26 -0.13 -11.01
CA LEU A 95 -7.00 -1.34 -10.68
C LEU A 95 -7.03 -1.57 -9.16
N ARG A 96 -5.88 -1.51 -8.48
CA ARG A 96 -5.86 -1.58 -7.00
C ARG A 96 -6.81 -0.56 -6.36
N GLY A 97 -6.80 0.68 -6.85
CA GLY A 97 -7.68 1.74 -6.36
C GLY A 97 -9.16 1.49 -6.60
N THR A 98 -9.54 0.97 -7.78
CA THR A 98 -10.94 0.58 -8.05
C THR A 98 -11.37 -0.59 -7.18
N GLY A 99 -10.52 -1.60 -7.01
CA GLY A 99 -10.80 -2.75 -6.12
C GLY A 99 -11.06 -2.32 -4.68
N ARG A 100 -10.26 -1.38 -4.18
CA ARG A 100 -10.44 -0.76 -2.85
C ARG A 100 -11.67 0.13 -2.76
N PHE A 101 -11.99 0.84 -3.84
CA PHE A 101 -13.20 1.67 -3.88
C PHE A 101 -14.48 0.84 -3.79
N PHE A 102 -14.50 -0.39 -4.32
CA PHE A 102 -15.65 -1.28 -4.20
C PHE A 102 -15.68 -2.08 -2.89
N ASN A 103 -14.64 -2.04 -2.06
CA ASN A 103 -14.62 -2.73 -0.77
C ASN A 103 -15.13 -1.81 0.35
N HIS A 104 -16.32 -2.12 0.88
CA HIS A 104 -16.96 -1.33 1.94
C HIS A 104 -16.09 -1.18 3.19
N THR A 105 -15.42 -2.26 3.61
CA THR A 105 -14.53 -2.26 4.78
C THR A 105 -13.35 -1.32 4.60
N TYR A 106 -12.80 -1.26 3.39
CA TYR A 106 -11.70 -0.35 3.08
C TYR A 106 -12.17 1.11 3.01
N GLN A 107 -13.39 1.36 2.51
CA GLN A 107 -13.97 2.70 2.49
C GLN A 107 -14.17 3.27 3.91
N GLU A 108 -14.67 2.46 4.84
CA GLU A 108 -14.83 2.85 6.24
C GLU A 108 -13.48 3.22 6.87
N PHE A 109 -12.48 2.36 6.70
CA PHE A 109 -11.11 2.64 7.13
C PHE A 109 -10.56 3.94 6.51
N MET A 110 -10.75 4.13 5.21
CA MET A 110 -10.27 5.32 4.50
C MET A 110 -10.95 6.60 4.99
N ALA A 111 -12.25 6.56 5.29
CA ALA A 111 -12.97 7.68 5.87
C ALA A 111 -12.39 8.06 7.24
N LEU A 112 -12.17 7.06 8.12
CA LEU A 112 -11.53 7.26 9.43
C LEU A 112 -10.10 7.82 9.28
N PHE A 113 -9.32 7.30 8.34
CA PHE A 113 -7.94 7.72 8.09
C PHE A 113 -7.84 9.15 7.54
N LEU A 114 -8.74 9.55 6.64
CA LEU A 114 -8.81 10.92 6.12
C LEU A 114 -9.31 11.89 7.19
N GLU A 115 -10.27 11.47 8.02
CA GLU A 115 -10.77 12.26 9.14
C GLU A 115 -9.65 12.50 10.16
N SER A 116 -8.90 11.46 10.55
CA SER A 116 -7.80 11.57 11.51
C SER A 116 -6.67 12.48 11.01
N LYS A 117 -6.45 12.54 9.69
CA LYS A 117 -5.48 13.47 9.09
C LYS A 117 -5.93 14.92 9.12
N LYS A 118 -7.24 15.18 9.05
CA LYS A 118 -7.80 16.53 8.97
C LYS A 118 -8.08 17.12 10.36
N LYS A 119 -8.58 16.30 11.28
CA LYS A 119 -8.88 16.69 12.66
C LYS A 119 -8.28 15.64 13.59
N THR A 120 -7.38 16.09 14.45
CA THR A 120 -6.82 15.25 15.51
C THR A 120 -7.89 15.08 16.60
N ASN A 121 -8.66 14.01 16.53
CA ASN A 121 -9.63 13.62 17.55
C ASN A 121 -9.17 12.29 18.18
N GLU A 122 -9.08 12.24 19.51
CA GLU A 122 -8.61 11.07 20.25
C GLU A 122 -9.47 9.83 19.97
N ASP A 123 -10.78 10.01 19.80
CA ASP A 123 -11.72 8.93 19.48
C ASP A 123 -11.47 8.31 18.10
N THR A 124 -11.17 9.14 17.09
CA THR A 124 -10.90 8.67 15.73
C THR A 124 -9.56 7.96 15.66
N VAL A 125 -8.56 8.47 16.39
CA VAL A 125 -7.25 7.83 16.51
C VAL A 125 -7.39 6.49 17.22
N SER A 126 -8.13 6.42 18.33
CA SER A 126 -8.42 5.19 19.07
C SER A 126 -9.03 4.11 18.16
N LYS A 127 -10.04 4.46 17.35
CA LYS A 127 -10.62 3.54 16.36
C LYS A 127 -9.62 3.11 15.29
N LEU A 128 -8.73 4.01 14.85
CA LEU A 128 -7.70 3.72 13.86
C LEU A 128 -6.64 2.73 14.40
N THR A 129 -6.36 2.73 15.71
CA THR A 129 -5.42 1.80 16.36
C THR A 129 -5.79 0.34 16.21
N LEU A 130 -7.10 0.07 16.09
CA LEU A 130 -7.63 -1.27 15.93
C LEU A 130 -7.35 -1.83 14.53
N TYR A 131 -7.03 -0.97 13.57
CA TYR A 131 -6.62 -1.35 12.22
C TYR A 131 -5.10 -1.44 12.16
N THR A 132 -4.58 -2.54 11.60
CA THR A 132 -3.15 -2.63 11.26
C THR A 132 -2.96 -2.22 9.81
N PHE A 133 -2.17 -1.17 9.54
CA PHE A 133 -1.92 -0.65 8.19
C PHE A 133 -0.47 -0.18 7.99
N SER A 134 -0.06 0.00 6.73
CA SER A 134 1.34 0.24 6.36
C SER A 134 1.82 1.71 6.43
N SER A 135 0.94 2.68 6.66
CA SER A 135 1.32 4.10 6.70
C SER A 135 1.96 4.45 8.04
N PRO A 136 2.94 5.38 8.08
CA PRO A 136 3.44 5.92 9.34
C PRO A 136 2.29 6.49 10.16
N TRP A 137 2.28 6.16 11.45
CA TRP A 137 1.33 6.71 12.41
C TRP A 137 1.57 8.21 12.58
N PRO A 138 0.53 9.01 12.80
CA PRO A 138 0.70 10.42 13.14
C PRO A 138 1.59 10.57 14.38
N VAL A 139 2.50 11.54 14.37
CA VAL A 139 3.59 11.72 15.36
C VAL A 139 3.09 11.85 16.81
N HIS A 140 1.82 12.26 17.00
CA HIS A 140 1.20 12.40 18.31
C HIS A 140 0.69 11.07 18.91
N PHE A 141 0.85 9.96 18.17
CA PHE A 141 0.42 8.64 18.61
C PHE A 141 1.58 7.91 19.29
N ASP A 142 1.66 8.02 20.61
CA ASP A 142 2.57 7.19 21.39
C ASP A 142 1.90 5.83 21.69
N VAL A 143 2.41 4.78 21.06
CA VAL A 143 1.97 3.39 21.24
C VAL A 143 2.07 2.97 22.72
N ARG A 144 2.91 3.66 23.52
CA ARG A 144 3.10 3.41 24.96
C ARG A 144 1.92 3.87 25.82
N ASN A 145 1.07 4.75 25.29
CA ASN A 145 -0.11 5.25 26.00
C ASN A 145 -1.36 4.37 25.75
N LEU A 146 -1.23 3.30 24.96
CA LEU A 146 -2.31 2.36 24.75
C LEU A 146 -2.48 1.48 25.99
N PRO A 147 -3.71 1.30 26.49
CA PRO A 147 -3.92 0.48 27.66
C PRO A 147 -3.60 -0.99 27.34
N VAL A 148 -2.91 -1.63 28.28
CA VAL A 148 -2.18 -2.91 28.16
C VAL A 148 -3.01 -4.08 27.59
N TYR A 149 -4.34 -4.01 27.65
CA TYR A 149 -5.22 -5.05 27.13
C TYR A 149 -5.24 -5.15 25.60
N TRP A 150 -4.84 -4.10 24.87
CA TRP A 150 -4.72 -4.10 23.40
C TRP A 150 -3.37 -4.64 22.89
N LEU A 151 -2.37 -4.77 23.76
CA LEU A 151 -1.00 -5.13 23.40
C LEU A 151 -0.74 -6.64 23.48
N LYS A 152 -1.74 -7.49 23.75
CA LYS A 152 -1.49 -8.93 23.89
C LYS A 152 -1.03 -9.51 22.54
N PRO A 153 0.23 -9.98 22.43
CA PRO A 153 0.68 -10.64 21.22
C PRO A 153 -0.07 -11.97 21.06
N LYS A 154 -0.36 -12.30 19.81
CA LYS A 154 -0.81 -13.63 19.37
C LYS A 154 0.11 -14.67 20.01
N LYS A 155 -0.41 -15.45 20.96
CA LYS A 155 0.25 -16.68 21.42
C LYS A 155 0.18 -17.66 20.27
N THR A 156 1.23 -17.70 19.44
CA THR A 156 1.52 -18.86 18.59
C THR A 156 1.82 -20.02 19.54
N SER A 157 0.84 -20.89 19.76
CA SER A 157 1.11 -22.22 20.28
C SER A 157 1.87 -23.02 19.22
N PRO A 158 2.83 -23.85 19.63
CA PRO A 158 3.66 -24.67 18.74
C PRO A 158 2.84 -25.67 17.92
#